data_AF-A0A496VCM3-F1
#
_entry.id   AF-A0A496VCM3-F1
#
_cell.length_a   1.000
_cell.length_b   1.000
_cell.length_c   1.000
_cell.angle_alpha   90.00
_cell.angle_beta   90.00
_cell.angle_gamma   90.00
#
_symmetry.space_group_name_H-M   'P 1'
#
loop_
_entity.id
_entity.type
_entity.pdbx_description
1 polymer ?
#
loop_
_entity_poly.entity_id
_entity_poly.type
_entity_poly.pdbx_seq_one_letter_code
_entity_poly.pdbx_strand_id
1 'polypeptide(L)'
;MKQVHNLEGEINYKLLKAKVAQQTLRRVDQNFKSFFNARKDYSTHPNKYKGQPKPPRFKQYDNLIYNYQAFQVKGSVVVLEKGFEIKLPNSLIGKTIKQLEIIPKPHFFQAVFVYEEDEQTYQQVLSNDRVMSIDLGLNNLATCVTNGVIKPFIIDGRRLKSVNAYYNKRKAKIQSELEKSRGKKGSNRLQSLTDWRNARVNDYLHKATAHVVKTYIKSCRW
;
A
#
# COMPACT_ATOMS: atom_id res chain seq x y z
N MET A 1 26.35 27.70 9.14
CA MET A 1 26.24 26.37 8.49
C MET A 1 26.63 26.51 7.03
N LYS A 2 27.63 25.76 6.54
CA LYS A 2 28.01 25.76 5.11
C LYS A 2 26.81 25.32 4.25
N GLN A 3 26.55 26.01 3.14
CA GLN A 3 25.56 25.58 2.16
C GLN A 3 26.06 24.29 1.51
N VAL A 4 25.30 23.20 1.67
CA VAL A 4 25.54 21.93 0.98
C VAL A 4 24.49 21.82 -0.11
N HIS A 5 24.92 21.90 -1.37
CA HIS A 5 24.07 21.72 -2.54
C HIS A 5 23.83 20.22 -2.75
N ASN A 6 22.61 19.82 -3.11
CA ASN A 6 22.32 18.44 -3.52
C ASN A 6 22.65 18.26 -5.03
N LEU A 7 22.35 17.08 -5.57
CA LEU A 7 22.64 16.68 -6.97
C LEU A 7 22.02 17.61 -8.04
N GLU A 8 21.12 18.53 -7.67
CA GLU A 8 20.40 19.43 -8.58
C GLU A 8 20.73 20.93 -8.36
N GLY A 9 21.75 21.24 -7.54
CA GLY A 9 22.26 22.62 -7.39
C GLY A 9 21.44 23.54 -6.47
N GLU A 10 20.13 23.31 -6.33
CA GLU A 10 19.26 24.05 -5.39
C GLU A 10 18.77 23.19 -4.23
N ILE A 11 18.71 23.78 -3.04
CA ILE A 11 18.28 23.09 -1.82
C ILE A 11 16.75 22.92 -1.86
N ASN A 12 16.27 21.89 -2.56
CA ASN A 12 14.84 21.56 -2.68
C ASN A 12 14.19 21.29 -1.31
N TYR A 13 14.94 20.80 -0.31
CA TYR A 13 14.37 20.52 1.02
C TYR A 13 13.90 21.79 1.75
N LYS A 14 14.54 22.94 1.51
CA LYS A 14 14.15 24.22 2.12
C LYS A 14 12.83 24.77 1.55
N LEU A 15 12.44 24.30 0.36
CA LEU A 15 11.16 24.63 -0.26
C LEU A 15 10.00 23.85 0.37
N LEU A 16 10.28 22.72 1.02
CA LEU A 16 9.26 21.97 1.75
C LEU A 16 8.92 22.69 3.06
N LYS A 17 7.64 22.63 3.44
CA LYS A 17 7.23 22.97 4.81
C LYS A 17 8.08 22.19 5.82
N ALA A 18 8.54 22.87 6.86
CA ALA A 18 9.41 22.27 7.88
C ALA A 18 8.84 20.95 8.44
N LYS A 19 7.52 20.86 8.63
CA LYS A 19 6.84 19.65 9.10
C LYS A 19 6.96 18.47 8.12
N VAL A 20 6.91 18.72 6.81
CA VAL A 20 7.05 17.70 5.77
C VAL A 20 8.50 17.21 5.71
N ALA A 21 9.46 18.14 5.70
CA ALA A 21 10.89 17.80 5.72
C ALA A 21 11.27 16.97 6.96
N GLN A 22 10.72 17.32 8.13
CA GLN A 22 10.91 16.55 9.36
C GLN A 22 10.37 15.12 9.26
N GLN A 23 9.26 14.88 8.56
CA GLN A 23 8.74 13.53 8.36
C GLN A 23 9.67 12.66 7.51
N THR A 24 10.28 13.24 6.46
CA THR A 24 11.31 12.53 5.68
C THR A 24 12.49 12.12 6.56
N LEU A 25 12.98 13.02 7.42
CA LEU A 25 14.06 12.70 8.37
C LEU A 25 13.66 11.61 9.37
N ARG A 26 12.45 11.68 9.94
CA ARG A 26 11.91 10.66 10.86
C ARG A 26 11.83 9.29 10.19
N ARG A 27 11.42 9.23 8.92
CA ARG A 27 11.38 7.98 8.14
C ARG A 27 12.77 7.40 7.93
N VAL A 28 13.77 8.24 7.62
CA VAL A 28 15.17 7.79 7.49
C VAL A 28 15.66 7.23 8.83
N ASP A 29 15.47 7.94 9.93
CA ASP A 29 15.81 7.47 11.28
C ASP A 29 15.15 6.12 11.61
N GLN A 30 13.85 6.00 11.35
CA GLN A 30 13.11 4.74 11.56
C GLN A 30 13.67 3.59 10.72
N ASN A 31 14.01 3.83 9.45
CA ASN A 31 14.58 2.81 8.58
C ASN A 31 15.94 2.33 9.09
N PHE A 32 16.79 3.23 9.60
CA PHE A 32 18.08 2.86 10.19
C PHE A 32 17.92 2.11 11.51
N LYS A 33 17.01 2.54 12.39
CA LYS A 33 16.67 1.82 13.63
C LYS A 33 16.22 0.38 13.32
N SER A 34 15.31 0.21 12.36
CA SER A 34 14.86 -1.09 11.90
C SER A 34 16.00 -1.94 11.32
N PHE A 35 16.92 -1.34 10.56
CA PHE A 35 18.11 -2.03 10.04
C PHE A 35 19.04 -2.53 11.17
N PHE A 36 19.36 -1.69 12.14
CA PHE A 36 20.23 -2.09 13.26
C PHE A 36 19.59 -3.18 14.11
N ASN A 37 18.27 -3.09 14.37
CA ASN A 37 17.53 -4.14 15.07
C ASN A 37 17.57 -5.47 14.32
N ALA A 38 17.33 -5.45 13.00
CA ALA A 38 17.41 -6.64 12.17
C ALA A 38 18.84 -7.22 12.12
N ARG A 39 19.86 -6.36 12.04
CA ARG A 39 21.27 -6.80 12.04
C ARG A 39 21.67 -7.45 13.37
N LYS A 40 21.17 -6.91 14.49
CA LYS A 40 21.37 -7.50 15.82
C LYS A 40 20.70 -8.86 15.92
N ASP A 41 19.43 -8.98 15.55
CA ASP A 41 18.72 -10.27 15.57
C ASP A 41 19.32 -11.29 14.59
N TYR A 42 19.83 -10.85 13.44
CA TYR A 42 20.55 -11.73 12.51
C TYR A 42 21.81 -12.34 13.13
N SER A 43 22.53 -11.61 14.00
CA SER A 43 23.75 -12.12 14.62
C SER A 43 23.48 -13.33 15.54
N THR A 44 22.29 -13.40 16.14
CA THR A 44 21.87 -14.50 17.01
C THR A 44 20.98 -15.52 16.30
N HIS A 45 20.22 -15.10 15.28
CA HIS A 45 19.23 -15.92 14.59
C HIS A 45 19.36 -15.84 13.05
N PRO A 46 20.51 -16.22 12.46
CA PRO A 46 20.73 -16.06 11.02
C PRO A 46 19.73 -16.85 10.16
N ASN A 47 19.23 -17.98 10.66
CA ASN A 47 18.25 -18.85 10.01
C ASN A 47 16.86 -18.19 9.81
N LYS A 48 16.51 -17.14 10.55
CA LYS A 48 15.27 -16.37 10.33
C LYS A 48 15.30 -15.55 9.04
N TYR A 49 16.48 -15.38 8.44
CA TYR A 49 16.71 -14.48 7.32
C TYR A 49 17.21 -15.23 6.09
N LYS A 50 16.84 -14.75 4.89
CA LYS A 50 17.37 -15.27 3.61
C LYS A 50 18.80 -14.79 3.32
N GLY A 51 19.38 -14.02 4.23
CA GLY A 51 20.70 -13.41 4.11
C GLY A 51 20.84 -12.23 5.06
N GLN A 52 22.07 -11.73 5.18
CA GLN A 52 22.38 -10.63 6.09
C GLN A 52 21.55 -9.36 5.75
N PRO A 53 20.92 -8.73 6.74
CA PRO A 53 20.25 -7.44 6.56
C PRO A 53 21.21 -6.40 5.99
N LYS A 54 20.72 -5.61 5.04
CA LYS A 54 21.50 -4.56 4.36
C LYS A 54 20.99 -3.18 4.76
N PRO A 55 21.87 -2.17 4.82
CA PRO A 55 21.44 -0.81 5.15
C PRO A 55 20.44 -0.29 4.12
N PRO A 56 19.52 0.62 4.52
CA PRO A 56 18.62 1.30 3.60
C PRO A 56 19.40 2.01 2.49
N ARG A 57 18.83 2.05 1.28
CA ARG A 57 19.39 2.77 0.13
C ARG A 57 18.52 3.97 -0.22
N PHE A 58 19.13 4.96 -0.86
CA PHE A 58 18.40 6.09 -1.40
C PHE A 58 17.41 5.63 -2.47
N LYS A 59 16.21 6.20 -2.43
CA LYS A 59 15.21 6.04 -3.49
C LYS A 59 15.41 7.14 -4.53
N GLN A 60 15.04 6.85 -5.77
CA GLN A 60 14.99 7.85 -6.83
C GLN A 60 13.94 8.93 -6.55
N TYR A 61 12.80 8.54 -5.99
CA TYR A 61 11.73 9.42 -5.54
C TYR A 61 11.27 8.99 -4.14
N ASP A 62 10.99 9.94 -3.27
CA ASP A 62 10.41 9.67 -1.95
C ASP A 62 8.98 10.19 -1.85
N ASN A 63 8.22 9.65 -0.89
CA ASN A 63 6.85 10.07 -0.65
C ASN A 63 6.85 11.27 0.29
N LEU A 64 6.03 12.28 0.00
CA LEU A 64 5.87 13.45 0.87
C LEU A 64 4.76 13.19 1.89
N ILE A 65 5.08 13.26 3.18
CA ILE A 65 4.10 13.12 4.25
C ILE A 65 3.74 14.47 4.82
N TYR A 66 2.47 14.83 4.73
CA TYR A 66 1.88 15.96 5.41
C TYR A 66 1.14 15.44 6.63
N ASN A 67 1.57 15.83 7.83
CA ASN A 67 0.78 15.60 9.04
C ASN A 67 -0.35 16.63 9.14
N TYR A 68 -1.27 16.44 10.09
CA TYR A 68 -2.41 17.35 10.32
C TYR A 68 -2.03 18.83 10.55
N GLN A 69 -0.77 19.12 10.90
CA GLN A 69 -0.26 20.48 11.08
C GLN A 69 0.22 21.12 9.76
N ALA A 70 0.40 20.33 8.70
CA ALA A 70 0.96 20.76 7.43
C ALA A 70 -0.09 21.00 6.33
N PHE A 71 -1.36 20.72 6.62
CA PHE A 71 -2.50 20.93 5.71
C PHE A 71 -3.74 21.42 6.48
N GLN A 72 -4.74 21.90 5.74
CA GLN A 72 -6.06 22.24 6.28
C GLN A 72 -7.14 21.43 5.56
N VAL A 73 -8.16 20.98 6.28
CA VAL A 73 -9.36 20.38 5.68
C VAL A 73 -10.44 21.45 5.58
N LYS A 74 -10.99 21.67 4.38
CA LYS A 74 -12.09 22.62 4.14
C LYS A 74 -13.19 21.92 3.36
N GLY A 75 -14.29 21.59 4.04
CA GLY A 75 -15.40 20.85 3.44
C GLY A 75 -14.94 19.52 2.83
N SER A 76 -14.96 19.44 1.50
CA SER A 76 -14.58 18.24 0.73
C SER A 76 -13.15 18.26 0.16
N VAL A 77 -12.28 19.20 0.59
CA VAL A 77 -10.91 19.30 0.08
C VAL A 77 -9.88 19.39 1.21
N VAL A 78 -8.68 18.88 0.92
CA VAL A 78 -7.47 19.13 1.70
C VAL A 78 -6.65 20.19 0.99
N VAL A 79 -6.46 21.33 1.65
CA VAL A 79 -5.65 22.44 1.18
C VAL A 79 -4.24 22.26 1.72
N LEU A 80 -3.30 22.01 0.81
CA LEU A 80 -1.90 21.90 1.15
C LEU A 80 -1.26 23.29 1.15
N GLU A 81 -1.48 24.07 0.10
CA GLU A 81 -0.98 25.46 -0.04
C GLU A 81 -1.98 26.30 -0.82
N LYS A 82 -1.79 27.62 -0.89
CA LYS A 82 -2.67 28.50 -1.65
C LYS A 82 -2.67 28.07 -3.12
N GLY A 83 -3.84 27.66 -3.63
CA GLY A 83 -3.99 27.17 -5.01
C GLY A 83 -3.62 25.69 -5.21
N PHE A 84 -3.26 24.96 -4.15
CA PHE A 84 -2.97 23.53 -4.22
C PHE A 84 -3.88 22.73 -3.28
N GLU A 85 -4.92 22.15 -3.86
CA GLU A 85 -6.00 21.45 -3.16
C GLU A 85 -6.19 20.03 -3.70
N ILE A 86 -6.46 19.09 -2.81
CA ILE A 86 -6.76 17.69 -3.16
C ILE A 86 -8.17 17.35 -2.67
N LYS A 87 -9.03 16.90 -3.58
CA LYS A 87 -10.38 16.47 -3.24
C LYS A 87 -10.35 15.22 -2.36
N LEU A 88 -11.12 15.25 -1.28
CA LEU A 88 -11.36 14.09 -0.44
C LEU A 88 -12.30 13.11 -1.13
N PRO A 89 -12.06 11.79 -1.01
CA PRO A 89 -13.08 10.79 -1.27
C PRO A 89 -14.34 11.08 -0.44
N ASN A 90 -15.53 10.88 -1.02
CA ASN A 90 -16.80 11.19 -0.35
C ASN A 90 -16.93 10.51 1.02
N SER A 91 -16.40 9.29 1.16
CA SER A 91 -16.42 8.53 2.41
C SER A 91 -15.55 9.13 3.53
N LEU A 92 -14.69 10.10 3.23
CA LEU A 92 -13.83 10.76 4.20
C LEU A 92 -14.31 12.17 4.57
N ILE A 93 -15.36 12.68 3.92
CA ILE A 93 -15.94 13.99 4.25
C ILE A 93 -16.51 13.92 5.68
N GLY A 94 -16.13 14.90 6.50
CA GLY A 94 -16.50 14.95 7.92
C GLY A 94 -15.61 14.13 8.86
N LYS A 95 -14.66 13.34 8.34
CA LYS A 95 -13.71 12.59 9.17
C LYS A 95 -12.49 13.43 9.53
N THR A 96 -11.89 13.10 10.68
CA THR A 96 -10.63 13.72 11.11
C THR A 96 -9.46 13.12 10.34
N ILE A 97 -8.93 13.87 9.37
CA ILE A 97 -7.73 13.47 8.61
C ILE A 97 -6.48 13.80 9.43
N LYS A 98 -5.63 12.80 9.70
CA LYS A 98 -4.37 12.96 10.47
C LYS A 98 -3.13 13.10 9.61
N GLN A 99 -3.16 12.49 8.43
CA GLN A 99 -2.04 12.48 7.53
C GLN A 99 -2.51 12.42 6.09
N LEU A 100 -1.79 13.10 5.21
CA LEU A 100 -1.87 12.95 3.77
C LEU A 100 -0.47 12.61 3.26
N GLU A 101 -0.32 11.44 2.65
CA GLU A 101 0.91 11.03 1.98
C GLU A 101 0.75 11.13 0.47
N ILE A 102 1.64 11.86 -0.19
CA ILE A 102 1.71 11.97 -1.65
C ILE A 102 2.80 11.04 -2.14
N ILE A 103 2.40 10.04 -2.92
CA ILE A 103 3.30 9.03 -3.50
C ILE A 103 3.46 9.33 -4.99
N PRO A 104 4.68 9.67 -5.45
CA PRO A 104 4.93 9.81 -6.89
C PRO A 104 4.84 8.46 -7.58
N LYS A 105 4.09 8.41 -8.68
CA LYS A 105 4.06 7.30 -9.64
C LYS A 105 4.53 7.83 -11.00
N PRO A 106 4.96 6.95 -11.93
CA PRO A 106 5.52 7.40 -13.22
C PRO A 106 4.64 8.37 -14.03
N HIS A 107 3.31 8.33 -13.85
CA HIS A 107 2.36 9.13 -14.64
C HIS A 107 1.31 9.87 -13.80
N PHE A 108 1.34 9.74 -12.48
CA PHE A 108 0.36 10.35 -11.59
C PHE A 108 0.90 10.42 -10.16
N PHE A 109 0.19 11.13 -9.28
CA PHE A 109 0.45 11.08 -7.84
C PHE A 109 -0.69 10.37 -7.15
N GLN A 110 -0.36 9.51 -6.19
CA GLN A 110 -1.36 8.87 -5.34
C GLN A 110 -1.40 9.59 -3.99
N ALA A 111 -2.56 10.15 -3.67
CA ALA A 111 -2.85 10.72 -2.36
C ALA A 111 -3.40 9.62 -1.44
N VAL A 112 -2.69 9.34 -0.34
CA VAL A 112 -3.10 8.38 0.69
C VAL A 112 -3.47 9.15 1.95
N PHE A 113 -4.75 9.07 2.33
CA PHE A 113 -5.28 9.73 3.52
C PHE A 113 -5.27 8.74 4.70
N VAL A 114 -4.68 9.15 5.81
CA VAL A 114 -4.82 8.50 7.12
C VAL A 114 -5.79 9.33 7.94
N TYR A 115 -6.81 8.67 8.48
CA TYR A 115 -7.92 9.31 9.17
C TYR A 115 -8.29 8.52 10.42
N GLU A 116 -8.92 9.18 11.37
CA GLU A 116 -9.51 8.52 12.53
C GLU A 116 -10.87 7.93 12.16
N GLU A 117 -11.11 6.74 12.68
CA GLU A 117 -12.43 6.12 12.77
C GLU A 117 -12.79 6.03 14.24
N ASP A 118 -14.04 6.34 14.57
CA ASP A 118 -14.56 6.12 15.90
C ASP A 118 -15.13 4.70 15.97
N GLU A 119 -14.49 3.83 16.76
CA GLU A 119 -14.90 2.44 16.92
C GLU A 119 -16.35 2.30 17.43
N GLN A 120 -16.85 3.31 18.15
CA GLN A 120 -18.20 3.35 18.71
C GLN A 120 -19.28 3.49 17.62
N THR A 121 -18.91 4.00 16.45
CA THR A 121 -19.83 4.12 15.30
C THR A 121 -20.13 2.78 14.64
N TYR A 122 -19.34 1.74 14.91
CA TYR A 122 -19.57 0.41 14.36
C TYR A 122 -20.45 -0.42 15.30
N GLN A 123 -21.47 -1.04 14.72
CA GLN A 123 -22.23 -2.07 15.41
C GLN A 123 -21.32 -3.28 15.68
N GLN A 124 -20.94 -3.46 16.93
CA GLN A 124 -20.15 -4.61 17.37
C GLN A 124 -21.01 -5.87 17.31
N VAL A 125 -20.42 -6.95 16.80
CA VAL A 125 -21.03 -8.28 16.84
C VAL A 125 -20.79 -8.84 18.23
N LEU A 126 -21.85 -9.24 18.93
CA LEU A 126 -21.73 -9.89 20.24
C LEU A 126 -20.92 -11.17 20.12
N SER A 127 -20.11 -11.46 21.14
CA SER A 127 -19.38 -12.72 21.24
C SER A 127 -20.37 -13.89 21.21
N ASN A 128 -20.08 -14.88 20.36
CA ASN A 128 -20.90 -16.08 20.20
C ASN A 128 -19.99 -17.26 19.78
N ASP A 129 -20.56 -18.47 19.79
CA ASP A 129 -19.83 -19.70 19.43
C ASP A 129 -19.70 -19.90 17.91
N ARG A 130 -19.95 -18.87 17.10
CA ARG A 130 -19.87 -18.97 15.64
C ARG A 130 -18.44 -18.79 15.21
N VAL A 131 -18.01 -19.71 14.36
CA VAL A 131 -16.66 -19.76 13.85
C VAL A 131 -16.70 -19.97 12.34
N MET A 132 -15.77 -19.32 11.65
CA MET A 132 -15.52 -19.56 10.23
C MET A 132 -14.07 -20.02 10.03
N SER A 133 -13.92 -21.21 9.48
CA SER A 133 -12.63 -21.71 9.01
C SER A 133 -12.41 -21.24 7.57
N ILE A 134 -11.20 -20.75 7.29
CA ILE A 134 -10.79 -20.27 5.97
C ILE A 134 -9.54 -21.04 5.56
N ASP A 135 -9.67 -21.88 4.53
CA ASP A 135 -8.55 -22.57 3.90
C ASP A 135 -8.15 -21.81 2.62
N LEU A 136 -6.90 -21.35 2.55
CA LEU A 136 -6.39 -20.56 1.44
C LEU A 136 -5.69 -21.44 0.40
N GLY A 137 -5.98 -21.19 -0.88
CA GLY A 137 -5.40 -21.96 -1.97
C GLY A 137 -5.17 -21.15 -3.24
N LEU A 138 -4.73 -21.83 -4.30
CA LEU A 138 -4.46 -21.20 -5.60
C LEU A 138 -5.64 -21.25 -6.56
N ASN A 139 -6.27 -22.43 -6.71
CA ASN A 139 -7.44 -22.60 -7.59
C ASN A 139 -8.73 -22.20 -6.87
N ASN A 140 -8.84 -22.58 -5.60
CA ASN A 140 -9.82 -22.08 -4.65
C ASN A 140 -9.06 -21.07 -3.80
N LEU A 141 -9.23 -19.77 -4.05
CA LEU A 141 -8.51 -18.73 -3.32
C LEU A 141 -8.77 -18.84 -1.82
N ALA A 142 -10.04 -19.06 -1.46
CA ALA A 142 -10.47 -19.32 -0.10
C ALA A 142 -11.64 -20.32 -0.13
N THR A 143 -11.54 -21.39 0.65
CA THR A 143 -12.64 -22.28 0.98
C THR A 143 -13.11 -21.93 2.39
N CYS A 144 -14.36 -21.49 2.51
CA CYS A 144 -14.90 -20.96 3.76
C CYS A 144 -16.01 -21.88 4.26
N VAL A 145 -15.86 -22.35 5.51
CA VAL A 145 -16.81 -23.23 6.19
C VAL A 145 -17.18 -22.60 7.53
N THR A 146 -18.46 -22.66 7.89
CA THR A 146 -18.96 -22.24 9.21
C THR A 146 -19.50 -23.45 9.96
N ASN A 147 -19.76 -23.33 11.26
CA ASN A 147 -20.37 -24.38 12.09
C ASN A 147 -21.88 -24.59 11.83
N GLY A 148 -22.31 -24.57 10.56
CA GLY A 148 -23.65 -24.97 10.12
C GLY A 148 -24.63 -23.82 9.84
N VAL A 149 -24.26 -22.57 10.08
CA VAL A 149 -25.17 -21.42 9.88
C VAL A 149 -25.28 -21.02 8.41
N ILE A 150 -24.17 -21.09 7.67
CA ILE A 150 -24.12 -20.72 6.25
C ILE A 150 -23.52 -21.86 5.45
N LYS A 151 -24.09 -22.12 4.26
CA LYS A 151 -23.58 -23.08 3.29
C LYS A 151 -22.10 -22.77 2.96
N PRO A 152 -21.21 -23.79 2.99
CA PRO A 152 -19.83 -23.62 2.56
C PRO A 152 -19.73 -22.96 1.18
N PHE A 153 -18.76 -22.06 1.03
CA PHE A 153 -18.54 -21.36 -0.23
C PHE A 153 -17.06 -21.28 -0.57
N ILE A 154 -16.80 -21.12 -1.87
CA ILE A 154 -15.45 -21.04 -2.42
C ILE A 154 -15.32 -19.71 -3.15
N ILE A 155 -14.23 -19.00 -2.87
CA ILE A 155 -13.77 -17.89 -3.69
C ILE A 155 -12.85 -18.44 -4.77
N ASP A 156 -13.17 -18.19 -6.04
CA ASP A 156 -12.39 -18.69 -7.17
C ASP A 156 -10.99 -18.02 -7.24
N GLY A 157 -9.92 -18.80 -7.21
CA GLY A 157 -8.54 -18.33 -7.40
C GLY A 157 -8.07 -18.41 -8.85
N ARG A 158 -8.77 -19.16 -9.71
CA ARG A 158 -8.40 -19.32 -11.13
C ARG A 158 -8.43 -18.00 -11.89
N ARG A 159 -9.33 -17.07 -11.51
CA ARG A 159 -9.34 -15.70 -12.04
C ARG A 159 -8.01 -14.97 -11.84
N LEU A 160 -7.46 -15.00 -10.62
CA LEU A 160 -6.15 -14.41 -10.33
C LEU A 160 -5.03 -15.11 -11.09
N LYS A 161 -5.09 -16.45 -11.15
CA LYS A 161 -4.13 -17.26 -11.90
C LYS A 161 -4.10 -16.89 -13.38
N SER A 162 -5.27 -16.71 -14.00
CA SER A 162 -5.39 -16.28 -15.40
C SER A 162 -4.80 -14.88 -15.64
N VAL A 163 -5.11 -13.92 -14.76
CA VAL A 163 -4.50 -12.57 -14.80
C VAL A 163 -2.97 -12.64 -14.70
N ASN A 164 -2.45 -13.46 -13.79
CA ASN A 164 -1.02 -13.63 -13.61
C ASN A 164 -0.35 -14.32 -14.81
N ALA A 165 -1.00 -15.33 -15.40
CA ALA A 165 -0.53 -15.99 -16.61
C ALA A 165 -0.45 -15.03 -17.80
N TYR A 166 -1.50 -14.22 -18.01
CA TYR A 166 -1.51 -13.16 -19.03
C TYR A 166 -0.37 -12.16 -18.83
N TYR A 167 -0.18 -11.69 -17.59
CA TYR A 167 0.91 -10.79 -17.23
C TYR A 167 2.28 -11.40 -17.56
N ASN A 168 2.54 -12.64 -17.11
CA ASN A 168 3.82 -13.30 -17.31
C ASN A 168 4.13 -13.49 -18.81
N LYS A 169 3.15 -13.92 -19.61
CA LYS A 169 3.30 -14.09 -21.07
C LYS A 169 3.65 -12.76 -21.74
N ARG A 170 2.94 -11.67 -21.40
CA ARG A 170 3.16 -10.33 -21.98
C ARG A 170 4.49 -9.74 -21.51
N LYS A 171 4.84 -9.90 -20.23
CA LYS A 171 6.11 -9.46 -19.65
C LYS A 171 7.29 -10.10 -20.38
N ALA A 172 7.28 -11.42 -20.55
CA ALA A 172 8.36 -12.15 -21.22
C ALA A 172 8.58 -11.64 -22.66
N LYS A 173 7.50 -11.44 -23.42
CA LYS A 173 7.58 -10.89 -24.78
C LYS A 173 8.19 -9.48 -24.80
N ILE A 174 7.68 -8.57 -23.96
CA ILE A 174 8.16 -7.18 -23.88
C ILE A 174 9.62 -7.13 -23.46
N GLN A 175 10.03 -7.93 -22.46
CA GLN A 175 11.42 -7.96 -22.00
C GLN A 175 12.37 -8.48 -23.09
N SER A 176 12.00 -9.54 -23.81
CA SER A 176 12.80 -10.05 -24.93
C SER A 176 12.98 -9.01 -26.04
N GLU A 177 11.91 -8.28 -26.40
CA GLU A 177 11.96 -7.20 -27.38
C GLU A 177 12.88 -6.04 -26.92
N LEU A 178 12.78 -5.63 -25.64
CA LEU A 178 13.57 -4.54 -25.09
C LEU A 178 15.06 -4.85 -24.98
N GLU A 179 15.40 -6.08 -24.60
CA GLU A 179 16.79 -6.53 -24.52
C GLU A 179 17.42 -6.55 -25.92
N LYS A 180 16.72 -7.12 -26.92
CA LYS A 180 17.21 -7.19 -28.31
C LYS A 180 17.34 -5.82 -28.98
N SER A 181 16.36 -4.93 -28.79
CA SER A 181 16.30 -3.66 -29.53
C SER A 181 17.04 -2.50 -28.85
N ARG A 182 17.13 -2.50 -27.51
CA ARG A 182 17.60 -1.34 -26.74
C ARG A 182 18.60 -1.70 -25.63
N GLY A 183 18.88 -2.99 -25.40
CA GLY A 183 19.71 -3.44 -24.27
C GLY A 183 19.12 -3.07 -22.90
N LYS A 184 17.81 -2.76 -22.83
CA LYS A 184 17.15 -2.29 -21.60
C LYS A 184 16.30 -3.41 -20.99
N LYS A 185 16.28 -3.46 -19.65
CA LYS A 185 15.46 -4.42 -18.88
C LYS A 185 14.09 -3.89 -18.46
N GLY A 186 13.80 -2.62 -18.75
CA GLY A 186 12.57 -1.94 -18.34
C GLY A 186 12.07 -0.92 -19.36
N SER A 187 10.77 -0.63 -19.30
CA SER A 187 10.11 0.39 -20.13
C SER A 187 8.80 0.85 -19.48
N ASN A 188 8.29 2.02 -19.90
CA ASN A 188 6.98 2.52 -19.46
C ASN A 188 5.84 1.54 -19.80
N ARG A 189 5.96 0.82 -20.94
CA ARG A 189 5.02 -0.24 -21.33
C ARG A 189 5.04 -1.40 -20.34
N LEU A 190 6.22 -1.83 -19.88
CA LEU A 190 6.34 -2.90 -18.89
C LEU A 190 5.84 -2.47 -17.51
N GLN A 191 6.11 -1.22 -17.13
CA GLN A 191 5.62 -0.63 -15.90
C GLN A 191 4.09 -0.56 -15.89
N SER A 192 3.49 -0.03 -16.96
CA SER A 192 2.03 0.04 -17.14
C SER A 192 1.37 -1.34 -17.06
N LEU A 193 1.98 -2.36 -17.68
CA LEU A 193 1.50 -3.75 -17.59
C LEU A 193 1.55 -4.29 -16.14
N THR A 194 2.58 -3.93 -15.39
CA THR A 194 2.75 -4.31 -13.99
C THR A 194 1.73 -3.60 -13.11
N ASP A 195 1.51 -2.31 -13.32
CA ASP A 195 0.53 -1.52 -12.58
C ASP A 195 -0.91 -2.02 -12.84
N TRP A 196 -1.25 -2.35 -14.09
CA TRP A 196 -2.52 -2.98 -14.43
C TRP A 196 -2.73 -4.31 -13.69
N ARG A 197 -1.72 -5.19 -13.68
CA ARG A 197 -1.78 -6.48 -12.99
C ARG A 197 -1.97 -6.27 -11.49
N ASN A 198 -1.19 -5.36 -10.89
CA ASN A 198 -1.28 -5.04 -9.46
C ASN A 198 -2.68 -4.54 -9.10
N ALA A 199 -3.23 -3.61 -9.88
CA ALA A 199 -4.58 -3.08 -9.67
C ALA A 199 -5.64 -4.17 -9.77
N ARG A 200 -5.55 -5.06 -10.77
CA ARG A 200 -6.52 -6.16 -10.96
C ARG A 200 -6.47 -7.18 -9.82
N VAL A 201 -5.28 -7.52 -9.35
CA VAL A 201 -5.11 -8.44 -8.22
C VAL A 201 -5.63 -7.82 -6.93
N ASN A 202 -5.27 -6.57 -6.64
CA ASN A 202 -5.72 -5.88 -5.44
C ASN A 202 -7.25 -5.73 -5.40
N ASP A 203 -7.88 -5.30 -6.49
CA ASP A 203 -9.34 -5.19 -6.59
C ASP A 203 -10.03 -6.52 -6.29
N TYR A 204 -9.52 -7.62 -6.86
CA TYR A 204 -10.07 -8.95 -6.64
C TYR A 204 -9.93 -9.40 -5.18
N LEU A 205 -8.74 -9.23 -4.59
CA LEU A 205 -8.49 -9.59 -3.20
C LEU A 205 -9.36 -8.78 -2.23
N HIS A 206 -9.52 -7.47 -2.45
CA HIS A 206 -10.41 -6.64 -1.63
C HIS A 206 -11.88 -7.06 -1.74
N LYS A 207 -12.36 -7.40 -2.93
CA LYS A 207 -13.72 -7.91 -3.11
C LYS A 207 -13.92 -9.28 -2.46
N ALA A 208 -12.92 -10.16 -2.57
CA ALA A 208 -12.93 -11.47 -1.93
C ALA A 208 -12.99 -11.35 -0.40
N THR A 209 -12.09 -10.56 0.21
CA THR A 209 -12.08 -10.37 1.67
C THR A 209 -13.36 -9.68 2.15
N ALA A 210 -13.84 -8.66 1.43
CA ALA A 210 -15.11 -8.02 1.76
C ALA A 210 -16.29 -9.00 1.70
N HIS A 211 -16.31 -9.91 0.73
CA HIS A 211 -17.34 -10.95 0.65
C HIS A 211 -17.24 -11.90 1.84
N VAL A 212 -16.05 -12.42 2.17
CA VAL A 212 -15.83 -13.31 3.31
C VAL A 212 -16.27 -12.66 4.62
N VAL A 213 -15.82 -11.43 4.89
CA VAL A 213 -16.18 -10.68 6.11
C VAL A 213 -17.68 -10.43 6.19
N LYS A 214 -18.32 -9.98 5.10
CA LYS A 214 -19.77 -9.75 5.07
C LYS A 214 -20.56 -11.04 5.32
N THR A 215 -20.12 -12.16 4.73
CA THR A 215 -20.75 -13.46 4.93
C THR A 215 -20.60 -13.92 6.38
N TYR A 216 -19.43 -13.75 6.98
CA TYR A 216 -19.22 -14.07 8.40
C TYR A 216 -20.08 -13.20 9.32
N ILE A 217 -20.09 -11.88 9.14
CA ILE A 217 -20.93 -10.97 9.93
C ILE A 217 -22.41 -11.34 9.78
N LYS A 218 -22.86 -11.68 8.57
CA LYS A 218 -24.22 -12.18 8.35
C LYS A 218 -24.47 -13.46 9.16
N SER A 219 -23.52 -14.39 9.16
CA SER A 219 -23.63 -15.61 9.97
C SER A 219 -23.76 -15.31 11.45
N CYS A 220 -23.20 -14.22 11.97
CA CYS A 220 -23.23 -13.84 13.39
C CYS A 220 -24.48 -13.08 13.84
N ARG A 221 -25.35 -12.65 12.93
CA ARG A 221 -26.56 -11.86 13.26
C ARG A 221 -27.84 -12.67 13.39
N TRP A 222 -27.85 -13.94 12.94
CA TRP A 222 -28.98 -14.86 13.06
C TRP A 222 -28.89 -15.70 14.32
#